data_AF-A0A506Y7Z1-F1
#
_entry.id   AF-A0A506Y7Z1-F1
#
_cell.length_a   1.000
_cell.length_b   1.000
_cell.length_c   1.000
_cell.angle_alpha   90.00
_cell.angle_beta   90.00
_cell.angle_gamma   90.00
#
_symmetry.space_group_name_H-M   'P 1'
#
loop_
_entity.id
_entity.type
_entity.pdbx_description
1 polymer ?
#
loop_
_entity_poly.entity_id
_entity_poly.type
_entity_poly.pdbx_seq_one_letter_code
_entity_poly.pdbx_strand_id
1 'polypeptide(L)'
;MPGAPTPTPASAVPLSTRYAPPHPIDLRRTLGTIAQFGSDPASRREGEAHWLVFRAPAERATAPMADAGAPATLRLRVDAAAATVHADAWGPGAAWAIERVPSLLGADDDLDGFDAERHPLIAELHRRAPGLRLARTGQIMAALLPAVFFQKVTGQEASRSWRTLVARHGEAAPGPAPRGMHVLPTVAAWRRIPSWEWHRAGVTPQRRDTIQRALAVAAGLERGGDQPVAEAQRRLRTVAGIGVWTTAETVQRSHGAPDAVSFGDFHTCKNVGWALTGARVDDDGMRELLEPWRGHRQRVVRLIEGSGIGYERRGPRLTIPDHRAR
;
A
#
# COMPACT_ATOMS: atom_id res chain seq x y z
N MET A 1 9.46 44.53 -17.66
CA MET A 1 10.45 43.76 -16.86
C MET A 1 10.08 42.28 -16.94
N PRO A 2 10.72 41.47 -17.79
CA PRO A 2 10.48 40.03 -17.82
C PRO A 2 10.97 39.42 -16.49
N GLY A 3 10.09 38.67 -15.82
CA GLY A 3 10.34 38.09 -14.51
C GLY A 3 11.55 37.14 -14.53
N ALA A 4 12.39 37.25 -13.51
CA ALA A 4 13.55 36.38 -13.33
C ALA A 4 13.11 34.90 -13.33
N PRO A 5 13.85 34.00 -13.99
CA PRO A 5 13.56 32.58 -13.94
C PRO A 5 13.61 32.11 -12.49
N THR A 6 12.54 31.43 -12.07
CA THR A 6 12.51 30.75 -10.77
C THR A 6 13.67 29.75 -10.74
N PRO A 7 14.53 29.73 -9.71
CA PRO A 7 15.63 28.78 -9.67
C PRO A 7 15.06 27.37 -9.72
N THR A 8 15.43 26.62 -10.77
CA THR A 8 15.25 25.17 -10.82
C THR A 8 15.90 24.58 -9.57
N PRO A 9 15.17 23.84 -8.72
CA PRO A 9 15.79 23.24 -7.55
C PRO A 9 16.93 22.35 -8.05
N ALA A 10 18.15 22.63 -7.59
CA ALA A 10 19.32 21.81 -7.88
C ALA A 10 18.95 20.35 -7.59
N SER A 11 18.97 19.50 -8.62
CA SER A 11 18.67 18.08 -8.48
C SER A 11 19.65 17.49 -7.47
N ALA A 12 19.19 17.23 -6.24
CA ALA A 12 19.99 16.51 -5.26
C ALA A 12 20.46 15.19 -5.87
N VAL A 13 21.76 14.91 -5.76
CA VAL A 13 22.33 13.64 -6.22
C VAL A 13 21.64 12.51 -5.46
N PRO A 14 21.04 11.51 -6.14
CA PRO A 14 20.41 10.39 -5.46
C PRO A 14 21.45 9.54 -4.72
N LEU A 15 21.02 8.91 -3.64
CA LEU A 15 21.66 7.68 -3.18
C LEU A 15 21.16 6.54 -4.06
N SER A 16 22.08 5.80 -4.68
CA SER A 16 21.73 4.76 -5.64
C SER A 16 22.28 3.40 -5.25
N THR A 17 21.53 2.34 -5.54
CA THR A 17 22.00 0.95 -5.49
C THR A 17 21.47 0.13 -6.67
N ARG A 18 22.10 -1.01 -6.92
CA ARG A 18 21.58 -2.05 -7.80
C ARG A 18 21.32 -3.29 -6.96
N TYR A 19 20.07 -3.70 -6.91
CA TYR A 19 19.67 -4.94 -6.23
C TYR A 19 19.52 -6.05 -7.27
N ALA A 20 20.16 -7.19 -7.05
CA ALA A 20 19.96 -8.40 -7.85
C ALA A 20 19.05 -9.35 -7.05
N PRO A 21 17.73 -9.38 -7.33
CA PRO A 21 16.83 -10.24 -6.59
C PRO A 21 17.17 -11.72 -6.88
N PRO A 22 17.07 -12.63 -5.90
CA PRO A 22 17.30 -14.06 -6.12
C PRO A 22 16.21 -14.73 -6.98
N HIS A 23 15.17 -13.98 -7.36
CA HIS A 23 14.00 -14.46 -8.08
C HIS A 23 13.60 -13.46 -9.17
N PRO A 24 12.86 -13.88 -10.22
CA PRO A 24 12.26 -12.93 -11.15
C PRO A 24 11.36 -11.91 -10.42
N ILE A 25 11.35 -10.67 -10.90
CA ILE A 25 10.54 -9.57 -10.36
C ILE A 25 9.76 -8.87 -11.47
N ASP A 26 8.45 -8.75 -11.29
CA ASP A 26 7.56 -7.85 -12.04
C ASP A 26 7.18 -6.70 -11.10
N LEU A 27 7.86 -5.55 -11.24
CA LEU A 27 7.63 -4.39 -10.36
C LEU A 27 6.16 -3.94 -10.36
N ARG A 28 5.48 -4.02 -11.50
CA ARG A 28 4.09 -3.57 -11.61
C ARG A 28 3.16 -4.47 -10.80
N ARG A 29 3.34 -5.79 -10.89
CA ARG A 29 2.52 -6.76 -10.14
C ARG A 29 2.84 -6.76 -8.65
N THR A 30 4.12 -6.66 -8.29
CA THR A 30 4.62 -6.66 -6.91
C THR A 30 4.23 -5.38 -6.17
N LEU A 31 4.47 -4.21 -6.77
CA LEU A 31 4.16 -2.92 -6.15
C LEU A 31 2.71 -2.48 -6.33
N GLY A 32 1.93 -3.19 -7.16
CA GLY A 32 0.53 -2.87 -7.42
C GLY A 32 -0.36 -2.91 -6.18
N THR A 33 0.03 -3.64 -5.12
CA THR A 33 -0.67 -3.60 -3.82
C THR A 33 -0.29 -2.39 -2.99
N ILE A 34 0.93 -1.88 -3.13
CA ILE A 34 1.39 -0.70 -2.40
C ILE A 34 0.71 0.56 -2.93
N ALA A 35 0.53 0.64 -4.24
CA ALA A 35 -0.26 1.68 -4.88
C ALA A 35 -1.75 1.50 -4.51
N GLN A 36 -2.30 2.40 -3.70
CA GLN A 36 -3.69 2.25 -3.22
C GLN A 36 -4.69 2.44 -4.37
N PHE A 37 -4.34 3.27 -5.34
CA PHE A 37 -5.12 3.55 -6.54
C PHE A 37 -4.28 4.32 -7.58
N GLY A 38 -4.75 4.43 -8.82
CA GLY A 38 -3.93 4.94 -9.94
C GLY A 38 -3.42 6.39 -9.85
N SER A 39 -3.98 7.22 -8.96
CA SER A 39 -3.54 8.62 -8.72
C SER A 39 -3.10 8.86 -7.27
N ASP A 40 -2.63 7.81 -6.61
CA ASP A 40 -2.14 7.90 -5.23
C ASP A 40 -0.97 8.90 -5.11
N PRO A 41 -1.02 9.88 -4.21
CA PRO A 41 0.09 10.82 -4.01
C PRO A 41 1.35 10.14 -3.42
N ALA A 42 1.22 8.95 -2.83
CA ALA A 42 2.34 8.22 -2.24
C ALA A 42 3.04 7.26 -3.20
N SER A 43 2.47 7.01 -4.38
CA SER A 43 3.05 6.11 -5.37
C SER A 43 2.67 6.49 -6.79
N ARG A 44 3.61 6.42 -7.74
CA ARG A 44 3.32 6.72 -9.14
C ARG A 44 4.16 5.88 -10.07
N ARG A 45 3.61 5.55 -11.23
CA ARG A 45 4.35 4.97 -12.34
C ARG A 45 4.50 5.99 -13.45
N GLU A 46 5.73 6.18 -13.94
CA GLU A 46 6.03 6.99 -15.12
C GLU A 46 6.91 6.18 -16.08
N GLY A 47 6.33 5.75 -17.21
CA GLY A 47 6.94 4.74 -18.06
C GLY A 47 7.23 3.46 -17.27
N GLU A 48 8.50 3.04 -17.28
CA GLU A 48 8.98 1.87 -16.55
C GLU A 48 9.42 2.18 -15.10
N ALA A 49 9.47 3.46 -14.72
CA ALA A 49 9.88 3.88 -13.38
C ALA A 49 8.71 3.80 -12.39
N HIS A 50 8.95 3.14 -11.27
CA HIS A 50 8.02 3.11 -10.12
C HIS A 50 8.55 4.02 -9.03
N TRP A 51 7.75 5.00 -8.65
CA TRP A 51 8.06 5.98 -7.63
C TRP A 51 7.23 5.69 -6.39
N LEU A 52 7.88 5.70 -5.22
CA LEU A 52 7.27 5.49 -3.92
C LEU A 52 7.78 6.56 -2.96
N VAL A 53 6.94 6.98 -2.02
CA VAL A 53 7.37 7.83 -0.91
C VAL A 53 7.36 7.05 0.39
N PHE A 54 8.28 7.40 1.27
CA PHE A 54 8.38 6.80 2.60
C PHE A 54 8.70 7.86 3.64
N ARG A 55 8.48 7.50 4.90
CA ARG A 55 9.00 8.24 6.04
C ARG A 55 9.79 7.26 6.90
N ALA A 56 11.11 7.38 6.86
CA ALA A 56 11.96 6.56 7.71
C ALA A 56 11.63 6.84 9.19
N PRO A 57 11.62 5.80 10.05
CA PRO A 57 11.34 5.95 11.47
C PRO A 57 12.25 6.98 12.15
N ALA A 58 11.72 7.61 13.19
CA ALA A 58 12.37 8.60 14.04
C ALA A 58 13.80 8.20 14.46
N GLU A 59 13.94 6.97 14.96
CA GLU A 59 15.20 6.39 15.43
C GLU A 59 16.25 6.18 14.32
N ARG A 60 15.85 6.21 13.05
CA ARG A 60 16.73 6.10 11.87
C ARG A 60 16.92 7.43 11.15
N ALA A 61 16.24 8.49 11.58
CA ALA A 61 16.38 9.81 11.00
C ALA A 61 17.67 10.49 11.48
N THR A 62 18.34 11.22 10.59
CA THR A 62 19.45 12.10 10.99
C THR A 62 18.90 13.28 11.79
N ALA A 63 19.63 13.73 12.82
CA ALA A 63 19.29 14.99 13.51
C ALA A 63 19.30 16.15 12.48
N PRO A 64 18.32 17.08 12.46
CA PRO A 64 17.32 17.42 13.49
C PRO A 64 15.92 16.80 13.30
N MET A 65 15.77 15.73 12.50
CA MET A 65 14.45 15.19 12.11
C MET A 65 13.97 14.01 12.98
N ALA A 66 14.67 13.74 14.09
CA ALA A 66 14.43 12.60 14.95
C ALA A 66 12.98 12.49 15.42
N ASP A 67 12.29 13.59 15.76
CA ASP A 67 10.93 13.51 16.32
C ASP A 67 9.83 13.24 15.27
N ALA A 68 10.11 13.49 13.99
CA ALA A 68 9.12 13.45 12.91
C ALA A 68 9.38 12.33 11.87
N GLY A 69 10.52 11.63 11.98
CA GLY A 69 11.00 10.73 10.94
C GLY A 69 11.48 11.47 9.68
N ALA A 70 12.14 10.74 8.78
CA ALA A 70 12.80 11.32 7.62
C ALA A 70 12.09 10.99 6.30
N PRO A 71 11.45 11.95 5.59
CA PRO A 71 10.92 11.77 4.24
C PRO A 71 11.95 11.23 3.25
N ALA A 72 11.48 10.35 2.39
CA ALA A 72 12.23 9.81 1.28
C ALA A 72 11.34 9.63 0.05
N THR A 73 11.94 9.80 -1.12
CA THR A 73 11.40 9.30 -2.39
C THR A 73 12.30 8.17 -2.87
N LEU A 74 11.71 7.07 -3.34
CA LEU A 74 12.40 5.96 -3.98
C LEU A 74 11.90 5.82 -5.43
N ARG A 75 12.83 5.69 -6.38
CA ARG A 75 12.57 5.32 -7.76
C ARG A 75 13.17 3.96 -8.06
N LEU A 76 12.35 3.06 -8.57
CA LEU A 76 12.74 1.71 -8.99
C LEU A 76 12.59 1.54 -10.50
N ARG A 77 13.60 0.95 -11.15
CA ARG A 77 13.59 0.60 -12.56
C ARG A 77 14.22 -0.79 -12.74
N VAL A 78 13.60 -1.65 -13.54
CA VAL A 78 14.19 -2.95 -13.90
C VAL A 78 15.25 -2.74 -14.97
N ASP A 79 16.43 -3.33 -14.76
CA ASP A 79 17.41 -3.61 -15.80
C ASP A 79 17.30 -5.09 -16.16
N ALA A 80 16.53 -5.38 -17.20
CA ALA A 80 16.23 -6.76 -17.62
C ALA A 80 17.48 -7.47 -18.16
N ALA A 81 18.42 -6.74 -18.76
CA ALA A 81 19.64 -7.33 -19.32
C ALA A 81 20.59 -7.80 -18.20
N ALA A 82 20.66 -7.02 -17.11
CA ALA A 82 21.48 -7.37 -15.94
C ALA A 82 20.73 -8.20 -14.89
N ALA A 83 19.44 -8.48 -15.08
CA ALA A 83 18.56 -9.07 -14.07
C ALA A 83 18.63 -8.33 -12.71
N THR A 84 18.72 -7.00 -12.74
CA THR A 84 18.79 -6.16 -11.53
C THR A 84 17.66 -5.14 -11.47
N VAL A 85 17.44 -4.58 -10.28
CA VAL A 85 16.59 -3.41 -10.07
C VAL A 85 17.46 -2.26 -9.62
N HIS A 86 17.45 -1.19 -10.40
CA HIS A 86 18.08 0.08 -10.04
C HIS A 86 17.17 0.83 -9.09
N ALA A 87 17.71 1.19 -7.93
CA ALA A 87 17.03 1.96 -6.91
C ALA A 87 17.75 3.28 -6.69
N ASP A 88 17.06 4.39 -6.93
CA ASP A 88 17.54 5.73 -6.66
C ASP A 88 16.67 6.34 -5.57
N ALA A 89 17.25 6.90 -4.51
CA ALA A 89 16.52 7.50 -3.42
C ALA A 89 16.99 8.93 -3.10
N TRP A 90 16.05 9.76 -2.68
CA TRP A 90 16.28 11.17 -2.33
C TRP A 90 15.66 11.52 -0.99
N GLY A 91 16.20 12.57 -0.38
CA GLY A 91 15.75 13.11 0.89
C GLY A 91 16.46 12.49 2.10
N PRO A 92 16.21 13.01 3.31
CA PRO A 92 16.91 12.59 4.51
C PRO A 92 16.69 11.12 4.88
N GLY A 93 15.60 10.50 4.42
CA GLY A 93 15.33 9.07 4.61
C GLY A 93 15.84 8.15 3.48
N ALA A 94 16.66 8.66 2.54
CA ALA A 94 17.08 7.91 1.36
C ALA A 94 17.82 6.61 1.69
N ALA A 95 18.73 6.63 2.67
CA ALA A 95 19.49 5.44 3.09
C ALA A 95 18.56 4.32 3.60
N TRP A 96 17.58 4.67 4.43
CA TRP A 96 16.57 3.73 4.91
C TRP A 96 15.73 3.17 3.75
N ALA A 97 15.30 4.03 2.81
CA ALA A 97 14.52 3.56 1.65
C ALA A 97 15.31 2.57 0.77
N ILE A 98 16.61 2.79 0.60
CA ILE A 98 17.51 1.89 -0.14
C ILE A 98 17.69 0.56 0.59
N GLU A 99 17.91 0.59 1.92
CA GLU A 99 18.04 -0.61 2.76
C GLU A 99 16.81 -1.52 2.67
N ARG A 100 15.61 -0.95 2.52
CA ARG A 100 14.36 -1.72 2.45
C ARG A 100 14.07 -2.34 1.10
N VAL A 101 14.80 -2.01 0.03
CA VAL A 101 14.54 -2.48 -1.34
C VAL A 101 14.39 -4.01 -1.44
N PRO A 102 15.26 -4.85 -0.82
CA PRO A 102 15.09 -6.30 -0.88
C PRO A 102 13.74 -6.75 -0.31
N SER A 103 13.39 -6.33 0.91
CA SER A 103 12.10 -6.67 1.54
C SER A 103 10.90 -6.14 0.75
N LEU A 104 10.98 -4.91 0.23
CA LEU A 104 9.94 -4.29 -0.58
C LEU A 104 9.65 -5.09 -1.86
N LEU A 105 10.68 -5.72 -2.42
CA LEU A 105 10.60 -6.54 -3.62
C LEU A 105 10.45 -8.04 -3.32
N GLY A 106 10.09 -8.40 -2.09
CA GLY A 106 9.74 -9.76 -1.72
C GLY A 106 10.93 -10.69 -1.53
N ALA A 107 12.08 -10.20 -1.06
CA ALA A 107 13.18 -11.06 -0.62
C ALA A 107 12.75 -12.05 0.48
N ASP A 108 11.77 -11.66 1.30
CA ASP A 108 11.18 -12.48 2.36
C ASP A 108 9.91 -13.24 1.89
N ASP A 109 9.58 -13.19 0.59
CA ASP A 109 8.35 -13.78 0.03
C ASP A 109 8.52 -15.29 -0.22
N ASP A 110 8.39 -16.06 0.84
CA ASP A 110 8.50 -17.51 0.82
C ASP A 110 7.30 -18.17 0.11
N LEU A 111 7.58 -19.22 -0.68
CA LEU A 111 6.61 -20.05 -1.39
C LEU A 111 6.47 -21.43 -0.76
N ASP A 112 7.21 -21.75 0.30
CA ASP A 112 7.12 -23.05 0.97
C ASP A 112 5.68 -23.34 1.40
N GLY A 113 5.22 -24.55 1.05
CA GLY A 113 3.85 -24.99 1.29
C GLY A 113 2.79 -24.42 0.33
N PHE A 114 3.14 -23.57 -0.64
CA PHE A 114 2.22 -23.12 -1.68
C PHE A 114 2.10 -24.17 -2.80
N ASP A 115 0.96 -24.84 -2.85
CA ASP A 115 0.64 -25.81 -3.91
C ASP A 115 -0.36 -25.21 -4.90
N ALA A 116 0.16 -24.65 -6.01
CA ALA A 116 -0.65 -24.05 -7.05
C ALA A 116 -1.46 -25.09 -7.86
N GLU A 117 -1.02 -26.35 -7.88
CA GLU A 117 -1.61 -27.43 -8.68
C GLU A 117 -2.96 -27.91 -8.12
N ARG A 118 -3.34 -27.47 -6.91
CA ARG A 118 -4.66 -27.72 -6.32
C ARG A 118 -5.83 -27.22 -7.18
N HIS A 119 -5.59 -26.30 -8.11
CA HIS A 119 -6.61 -25.84 -9.05
C HIS A 119 -6.00 -25.45 -10.41
N PRO A 120 -6.51 -25.95 -11.56
CA PRO A 120 -5.91 -25.71 -12.87
C PRO A 120 -5.70 -24.23 -13.22
N LEU A 121 -6.68 -23.36 -12.87
CA LEU A 121 -6.53 -21.92 -13.05
C LEU A 121 -5.38 -21.35 -12.22
N ILE A 122 -5.22 -21.77 -10.96
CA ILE A 122 -4.19 -21.20 -10.07
C ILE A 122 -2.80 -21.65 -10.51
N ALA A 123 -2.64 -22.91 -10.94
CA ALA A 123 -1.41 -23.40 -11.57
C ALA A 123 -1.02 -22.55 -12.80
N GLU A 124 -1.97 -22.29 -13.69
CA GLU A 124 -1.75 -21.46 -14.89
C GLU A 124 -1.41 -20.00 -14.54
N LEU A 125 -2.16 -19.39 -13.61
CA LEU A 125 -1.90 -18.02 -13.17
C LEU A 125 -0.53 -17.89 -12.51
N HIS A 126 -0.13 -18.86 -11.67
CA HIS A 126 1.17 -18.89 -11.03
C HIS A 126 2.30 -18.98 -12.06
N ARG A 127 2.18 -19.91 -13.03
CA ARG A 127 3.13 -20.05 -14.15
C ARG A 127 3.26 -18.78 -14.99
N ARG A 128 2.17 -18.03 -15.20
CA ARG A 128 2.16 -16.76 -15.97
C ARG A 128 2.56 -15.53 -15.14
N ALA A 129 2.85 -15.70 -13.86
CA ALA A 129 3.23 -14.63 -12.96
C ALA A 129 4.54 -14.94 -12.18
N PRO A 130 5.63 -15.41 -12.84
CA PRO A 130 6.85 -15.83 -12.13
C PRO A 130 7.54 -14.67 -11.39
N GLY A 131 7.25 -13.43 -11.79
CA GLY A 131 7.75 -12.21 -11.17
C GLY A 131 6.86 -11.60 -10.09
N LEU A 132 5.66 -12.14 -9.83
CA LEU A 132 4.79 -11.63 -8.77
C LEU A 132 5.37 -12.00 -7.41
N ARG A 133 5.67 -10.98 -6.60
CA ARG A 133 6.01 -11.13 -5.18
C ARG A 133 5.04 -10.35 -4.31
N LEU A 134 4.94 -10.74 -3.05
CA LEU A 134 4.22 -9.96 -2.04
C LEU A 134 5.16 -8.89 -1.47
N ALA A 135 4.89 -7.63 -1.81
CA ALA A 135 5.67 -6.51 -1.34
C ALA A 135 5.53 -6.30 0.18
N ARG A 136 6.64 -5.94 0.84
CA ARG A 136 6.69 -5.67 2.29
C ARG A 136 7.34 -4.31 2.57
N THR A 137 6.54 -3.32 2.97
CA THR A 137 7.06 -1.97 3.26
C THR A 137 7.65 -1.81 4.66
N GLY A 138 7.24 -2.66 5.62
CA GLY A 138 7.54 -2.50 7.04
C GLY A 138 6.87 -1.31 7.72
N GLN A 139 6.07 -0.50 7.01
CA GLN A 139 5.41 0.70 7.55
C GLN A 139 3.92 0.47 7.77
N ILE A 140 3.52 0.33 9.04
CA ILE A 140 2.15 0.01 9.42
C ILE A 140 1.24 1.21 9.21
N MET A 141 1.61 2.41 9.63
CA MET A 141 0.71 3.57 9.53
C MET A 141 0.52 3.99 8.07
N ALA A 142 1.56 3.86 7.24
CA ALA A 142 1.48 4.13 5.80
C ALA A 142 0.50 3.20 5.08
N ALA A 143 0.35 1.95 5.54
CA ALA A 143 -0.62 1.00 5.01
C ALA A 143 -2.01 1.12 5.67
N LEU A 144 -2.05 1.38 6.98
CA LEU A 144 -3.26 1.43 7.79
C LEU A 144 -4.13 2.64 7.46
N LEU A 145 -3.54 3.83 7.34
CA LEU A 145 -4.32 5.05 7.12
C LEU A 145 -5.17 4.94 5.85
N PRO A 146 -4.62 4.61 4.66
CA PRO A 146 -5.44 4.36 3.46
C PRO A 146 -6.54 3.32 3.69
N ALA A 147 -6.23 2.21 4.37
CA ALA A 147 -7.23 1.18 4.64
C ALA A 147 -8.42 1.74 5.43
N VAL A 148 -8.18 2.59 6.44
CA VAL A 148 -9.27 3.26 7.18
C VAL A 148 -10.05 4.25 6.30
N PHE A 149 -9.38 4.97 5.40
CA PHE A 149 -10.06 5.85 4.43
C PHE A 149 -11.04 5.08 3.53
N PHE A 150 -10.73 3.83 3.17
CA PHE A 150 -11.54 3.02 2.26
C PHE A 150 -12.68 2.26 2.95
N GLN A 151 -12.80 2.32 4.27
CA GLN A 151 -13.88 1.64 5.01
C GLN A 151 -15.28 2.11 4.57
N LYS A 152 -16.10 1.17 4.09
CA LYS A 152 -17.55 1.32 3.84
C LYS A 152 -17.93 2.47 2.91
N VAL A 153 -17.06 2.85 1.99
CA VAL A 153 -17.32 3.88 0.97
C VAL A 153 -16.87 3.41 -0.40
N THR A 154 -17.24 4.13 -1.46
CA THR A 154 -16.69 3.84 -2.79
C THR A 154 -15.20 4.19 -2.84
N GLY A 155 -14.46 3.45 -3.67
CA GLY A 155 -13.04 3.75 -3.91
C GLY A 155 -12.82 5.17 -4.44
N GLN A 156 -13.76 5.74 -5.19
CA GLN A 156 -13.67 7.13 -5.68
C GLN A 156 -13.73 8.14 -4.54
N GLU A 157 -14.65 7.98 -3.60
CA GLU A 157 -14.76 8.85 -2.42
C GLU A 157 -13.50 8.77 -1.58
N ALA A 158 -13.06 7.56 -1.23
CA ALA A 158 -11.87 7.34 -0.42
C ALA A 158 -10.61 7.92 -1.08
N SER A 159 -10.40 7.65 -2.38
CA SER A 159 -9.25 8.15 -3.15
C SER A 159 -9.23 9.67 -3.21
N ARG A 160 -10.39 10.32 -3.35
CA ARG A 160 -10.51 11.78 -3.33
C ARG A 160 -10.16 12.34 -1.95
N SER A 161 -10.76 11.80 -0.89
CA SER A 161 -10.48 12.23 0.49
C SER A 161 -9.00 12.08 0.84
N TRP A 162 -8.38 10.95 0.49
CA TRP A 162 -6.96 10.69 0.65
C TRP A 162 -6.10 11.73 -0.06
N ARG A 163 -6.31 11.92 -1.36
CA ARG A 163 -5.56 12.92 -2.16
C ARG A 163 -5.69 14.33 -1.58
N THR A 164 -6.91 14.74 -1.22
CA THR A 164 -7.15 16.09 -0.68
C THR A 164 -6.37 16.33 0.60
N LEU A 165 -6.40 15.40 1.56
CA LEU A 165 -5.73 15.59 2.85
C LEU A 165 -4.21 15.41 2.74
N VAL A 166 -3.74 14.42 1.98
CA VAL A 166 -2.30 14.22 1.79
C VAL A 166 -1.66 15.36 1.01
N ALA A 167 -2.30 15.89 -0.03
CA ALA A 167 -1.77 17.05 -0.76
C ALA A 167 -1.74 18.33 0.09
N ARG A 168 -2.66 18.47 1.05
CA ARG A 168 -2.75 19.67 1.89
C ARG A 168 -1.85 19.63 3.11
N HIS A 169 -1.68 18.46 3.73
CA HIS A 169 -0.98 18.30 5.01
C HIS A 169 0.29 17.46 4.92
N GLY A 170 0.55 16.83 3.77
CA GLY A 170 1.78 16.08 3.51
C GLY A 170 2.92 17.00 3.13
N GLU A 171 4.11 16.42 3.04
CA GLU A 171 5.32 17.12 2.59
C GLU A 171 5.57 16.80 1.12
N ALA A 172 6.12 17.76 0.36
CA ALA A 172 6.51 17.50 -1.02
C ALA A 172 7.52 16.34 -1.08
N ALA A 173 7.32 15.41 -2.02
CA ALA A 173 8.22 14.29 -2.21
C ALA A 173 9.65 14.77 -2.54
N PRO A 174 10.70 14.37 -1.78
CA PRO A 174 12.07 14.80 -2.04
C PRO A 174 12.58 14.42 -3.43
N GLY A 175 13.51 15.21 -3.97
CA GLY A 175 14.18 14.94 -5.24
C GLY A 175 13.32 15.27 -6.47
N PRO A 176 13.67 14.73 -7.65
CA PRO A 176 12.96 14.96 -8.91
C PRO A 176 11.68 14.11 -9.01
N ALA A 177 10.96 13.95 -7.89
CA ALA A 177 9.74 13.17 -7.83
C ALA A 177 8.68 13.76 -8.79
N PRO A 178 7.87 12.91 -9.45
CA PRO A 178 6.77 13.37 -10.27
C PRO A 178 5.86 14.38 -9.55
N ARG A 179 5.44 15.42 -10.27
CA ARG A 179 4.59 16.49 -9.72
C ARG A 179 3.32 15.92 -9.07
N GLY A 180 3.06 16.35 -7.84
CA GLY A 180 1.87 15.94 -7.07
C GLY A 180 2.12 14.77 -6.12
N MET A 181 3.31 14.16 -6.12
CA MET A 181 3.69 13.19 -5.09
C MET A 181 4.00 13.88 -3.77
N HIS A 182 3.52 13.30 -2.68
CA HIS A 182 3.68 13.82 -1.33
C HIS A 182 3.99 12.70 -0.36
N VAL A 183 4.99 12.90 0.49
CA VAL A 183 5.21 12.09 1.68
C VAL A 183 4.05 12.34 2.64
N LEU A 184 3.54 11.27 3.25
CA LEU A 184 2.42 11.34 4.17
C LEU A 184 2.69 12.33 5.32
N PRO A 185 1.64 13.03 5.81
CA PRO A 185 1.77 13.87 6.99
C PRO A 185 2.37 13.09 8.17
N THR A 186 3.16 13.78 9.00
CA THR A 186 3.62 13.22 10.28
C THR A 186 2.43 12.88 11.17
N VAL A 187 2.63 12.03 12.18
CA VAL A 187 1.60 11.74 13.18
C VAL A 187 1.09 13.04 13.83
N ALA A 188 2.01 13.95 14.17
CA ALA A 188 1.66 15.26 14.74
C ALA A 188 0.89 16.16 13.75
N ALA A 189 1.20 16.11 12.46
CA ALA A 189 0.45 16.84 11.44
C ALA A 189 -0.97 16.29 11.29
N TRP A 190 -1.13 14.97 11.17
CA TRP A 190 -2.45 14.33 11.09
C TRP A 190 -3.34 14.65 12.30
N ARG A 191 -2.79 14.63 13.51
CA ARG A 191 -3.52 14.93 14.75
C ARG A 191 -3.96 16.39 14.86
N ARG A 192 -3.26 17.31 14.18
CA ARG A 192 -3.57 18.74 14.18
C ARG A 192 -4.58 19.14 13.09
N ILE A 193 -4.94 18.25 12.17
CA ILE A 193 -5.94 18.56 11.15
C ILE A 193 -7.29 18.82 11.83
N PRO A 194 -7.85 20.03 11.69
CA PRO A 194 -9.09 20.38 12.35
C PRO A 194 -10.27 19.62 11.75
N SER A 195 -11.30 19.38 12.58
CA SER A 195 -12.46 18.54 12.25
C SER A 195 -13.17 18.96 10.94
N TRP A 196 -13.28 20.27 10.66
CA TRP A 196 -13.93 20.78 9.45
C TRP A 196 -13.18 20.44 8.16
N GLU A 197 -11.87 20.22 8.22
CA GLU A 197 -11.09 19.83 7.04
C GLU A 197 -11.28 18.36 6.68
N TRP A 198 -11.41 17.49 7.68
CA TRP A 198 -11.86 16.12 7.48
C TRP A 198 -13.24 16.06 6.83
N HIS A 199 -14.17 16.88 7.34
CA HIS A 199 -15.53 16.98 6.80
C HIS A 199 -15.53 17.47 5.33
N ARG A 200 -14.83 18.57 5.04
CA ARG A 200 -14.70 19.11 3.67
C ARG A 200 -14.04 18.12 2.70
N ALA A 201 -13.13 17.27 3.19
CA ALA A 201 -12.54 16.20 2.41
C ALA A 201 -13.50 15.01 2.18
N GLY A 202 -14.67 14.96 2.82
CA GLY A 202 -15.64 13.87 2.72
C GLY A 202 -15.31 12.68 3.63
N VAL A 203 -14.52 12.87 4.68
CA VAL A 203 -14.23 11.83 5.68
C VAL A 203 -15.30 11.87 6.75
N THR A 204 -15.93 10.72 7.01
CA THR A 204 -16.97 10.59 8.03
C THR A 204 -16.37 10.72 9.45
N PRO A 205 -17.15 11.19 10.45
CA PRO A 205 -16.68 11.25 11.84
C PRO A 205 -16.12 9.91 12.34
N GLN A 206 -16.80 8.80 12.02
CA GLN A 206 -16.33 7.46 12.41
C GLN A 206 -14.94 7.12 11.86
N ARG A 207 -14.67 7.37 10.58
CA ARG A 207 -13.35 7.10 9.96
C ARG A 207 -12.28 8.03 10.53
N ARG A 208 -12.61 9.32 10.70
CA ARG A 208 -11.72 10.28 11.36
C ARG A 208 -11.36 9.80 12.76
N ASP A 209 -12.33 9.39 13.56
CA ASP A 209 -12.08 8.99 14.95
C ASP A 209 -11.26 7.71 15.04
N THR A 210 -11.47 6.75 14.11
CA THR A 210 -10.59 5.57 13.98
C THR A 210 -9.16 5.98 13.66
N ILE A 211 -8.95 6.92 12.72
CA ILE A 211 -7.63 7.45 12.40
C ILE A 211 -7.00 8.12 13.63
N GLN A 212 -7.74 8.96 14.36
CA GLN A 212 -7.23 9.64 15.55
C GLN A 212 -6.84 8.65 16.65
N ARG A 213 -7.62 7.58 16.88
CA ARG A 213 -7.25 6.51 17.81
C ARG A 213 -5.98 5.78 17.37
N ALA A 214 -5.85 5.44 16.09
CA ALA A 214 -4.65 4.81 15.56
C ALA A 214 -3.41 5.72 15.72
N LEU A 215 -3.55 7.01 15.42
CA LEU A 215 -2.49 8.02 15.58
C LEU A 215 -2.07 8.20 17.04
N ALA A 216 -2.99 8.05 18.00
CA ALA A 216 -2.69 8.14 19.42
C ALA A 216 -1.72 7.05 19.89
N VAL A 217 -1.72 5.89 19.23
CA VAL A 217 -0.86 4.73 19.55
C VAL A 217 0.12 4.39 18.41
N ALA A 218 0.35 5.31 17.48
CA ALA A 218 1.12 5.05 16.25
C ALA A 218 2.50 4.46 16.51
N ALA A 219 3.25 4.99 17.48
CA ALA A 219 4.58 4.48 17.83
C ALA A 219 4.53 3.01 18.32
N GLY A 220 3.48 2.62 19.03
CA GLY A 220 3.29 1.24 19.48
C GLY A 220 2.87 0.28 18.36
N LEU A 221 2.13 0.80 17.37
CA LEU A 221 1.78 0.06 16.17
C LEU A 221 3.00 -0.12 15.25
N GLU A 222 3.76 0.94 14.98
CA GLU A 222 4.93 0.90 14.07
C GLU A 222 6.04 -0.05 14.54
N ARG A 223 6.24 -0.21 15.86
CA ARG A 223 7.13 -1.25 16.39
C ARG A 223 6.75 -2.68 15.98
N GLY A 224 5.53 -2.88 15.50
CA GLY A 224 5.07 -4.15 14.93
C GLY A 224 5.55 -4.43 13.51
N GLY A 225 6.10 -3.46 12.77
CA GLY A 225 6.42 -3.61 11.34
C GLY A 225 7.49 -4.66 11.02
N ASP A 226 8.36 -4.94 11.98
CA ASP A 226 9.36 -6.00 11.91
C ASP A 226 9.00 -7.24 12.75
N GLN A 227 7.81 -7.27 13.36
CA GLN A 227 7.32 -8.42 14.11
C GLN A 227 6.58 -9.43 13.20
N PRO A 228 6.37 -10.67 13.66
CA PRO A 228 5.57 -11.64 12.92
C PRO A 228 4.16 -11.12 12.62
N VAL A 229 3.62 -11.45 11.45
CA VAL A 229 2.28 -11.01 10.97
C VAL A 229 1.21 -11.17 12.05
N ALA A 230 1.18 -12.32 12.73
CA ALA A 230 0.17 -12.60 13.76
C ALA A 230 0.19 -11.59 14.92
N GLU A 231 1.37 -11.11 15.31
CA GLU A 231 1.50 -10.09 16.35
C GLU A 231 1.05 -8.72 15.85
N ALA A 232 1.45 -8.31 14.65
CA ALA A 232 0.97 -7.08 14.04
C ALA A 232 -0.57 -7.07 13.92
N GLN A 233 -1.17 -8.19 13.51
CA GLN A 233 -2.62 -8.36 13.47
C GLN A 233 -3.29 -8.24 14.84
N ARG A 234 -2.67 -8.77 15.91
CA ARG A 234 -3.20 -8.60 17.28
C ARG A 234 -3.15 -7.13 17.70
N ARG A 235 -2.01 -6.46 17.52
CA ARG A 235 -1.82 -5.04 17.86
C ARG A 235 -2.83 -4.15 17.14
N LEU A 236 -2.98 -4.32 15.83
CA LEU A 236 -3.94 -3.56 15.01
C LEU A 236 -5.37 -3.66 15.54
N ARG A 237 -5.80 -4.87 15.90
CA ARG A 237 -7.16 -5.14 16.40
C ARG A 237 -7.43 -4.63 17.82
N THR A 238 -6.44 -4.10 18.53
CA THR A 238 -6.66 -3.40 19.81
C THR A 238 -7.29 -2.02 19.64
N VAL A 239 -7.18 -1.43 18.45
CA VAL A 239 -7.72 -0.10 18.17
C VAL A 239 -9.17 -0.22 17.71
N ALA A 240 -10.10 0.37 18.47
CA ALA A 240 -11.50 0.39 18.11
C ALA A 240 -11.71 0.99 16.69
N GLY A 241 -12.45 0.27 15.84
CA GLY A 241 -12.67 0.63 14.43
C GLY A 241 -11.71 -0.01 13.44
N ILE A 242 -10.71 -0.78 13.90
CA ILE A 242 -9.84 -1.62 13.07
C ILE A 242 -10.29 -3.08 13.17
N GLY A 243 -11.04 -3.53 12.17
CA GLY A 243 -11.55 -4.91 12.06
C GLY A 243 -10.65 -5.84 11.26
N VAL A 244 -11.16 -7.05 10.96
CA VAL A 244 -10.45 -8.09 10.19
C VAL A 244 -10.04 -7.62 8.79
N TRP A 245 -10.94 -6.94 8.07
CA TRP A 245 -10.68 -6.40 6.73
C TRP A 245 -9.53 -5.37 6.75
N THR A 246 -9.63 -4.34 7.60
CA THR A 246 -8.59 -3.29 7.69
C THR A 246 -7.25 -3.86 8.16
N THR A 247 -7.28 -4.84 9.06
CA THR A 247 -6.09 -5.54 9.52
C THR A 247 -5.42 -6.27 8.36
N ALA A 248 -6.18 -7.04 7.56
CA ALA A 248 -5.68 -7.75 6.39
C ALA A 248 -5.07 -6.77 5.36
N GLU A 249 -5.80 -5.75 4.94
CA GLU A 249 -5.32 -4.71 4.01
C GLU A 249 -4.00 -4.07 4.48
N THR A 250 -3.87 -3.85 5.81
CA THR A 250 -2.66 -3.28 6.40
C THR A 250 -1.49 -4.25 6.31
N VAL A 251 -1.64 -5.50 6.77
CA VAL A 251 -0.52 -6.47 6.84
C VAL A 251 -0.14 -7.05 5.48
N GLN A 252 -1.06 -7.06 4.51
CA GLN A 252 -0.74 -7.39 3.12
C GLN A 252 0.34 -6.47 2.54
N ARG A 253 0.32 -5.17 2.90
CA ARG A 253 1.25 -4.15 2.38
C ARG A 253 2.46 -3.94 3.28
N SER A 254 2.23 -3.90 4.60
CA SER A 254 3.31 -3.67 5.57
C SER A 254 4.16 -4.90 5.81
N HIS A 255 3.59 -6.11 5.72
CA HIS A 255 4.29 -7.37 6.05
C HIS A 255 4.39 -8.34 4.87
N GLY A 256 3.76 -8.07 3.73
CA GLY A 256 3.70 -9.03 2.63
C GLY A 256 2.93 -10.32 3.00
N ALA A 257 1.95 -10.23 3.91
CA ALA A 257 1.32 -11.40 4.53
C ALA A 257 0.62 -12.32 3.49
N PRO A 258 1.09 -13.58 3.29
CA PRO A 258 0.59 -14.47 2.24
C PRO A 258 -0.77 -15.10 2.53
N ASP A 259 -1.24 -15.05 3.78
CA ASP A 259 -2.49 -15.67 4.23
C ASP A 259 -3.54 -14.68 4.75
N ALA A 260 -3.25 -13.38 4.71
CA ALA A 260 -4.13 -12.37 5.26
C ALA A 260 -5.16 -11.92 4.22
N VAL A 261 -6.27 -12.67 4.07
CA VAL A 261 -7.35 -12.33 3.13
C VAL A 261 -8.25 -11.23 3.70
N SER A 262 -8.63 -10.27 2.85
CA SER A 262 -9.55 -9.17 3.17
C SER A 262 -11.02 -9.62 3.19
N PHE A 263 -11.36 -10.55 4.09
CA PHE A 263 -12.76 -10.92 4.34
C PHE A 263 -13.58 -9.69 4.72
N GLY A 264 -14.78 -9.56 4.15
CA GLY A 264 -15.64 -8.39 4.26
C GLY A 264 -15.49 -7.40 3.11
N ASP A 265 -14.57 -7.64 2.18
CA ASP A 265 -14.47 -6.84 0.96
C ASP A 265 -15.66 -7.10 0.02
N PHE A 266 -16.21 -6.03 -0.52
CA PHE A 266 -17.42 -6.11 -1.34
C PHE A 266 -17.22 -6.85 -2.67
N HIS A 267 -16.00 -6.87 -3.20
CA HIS A 267 -15.68 -7.43 -4.52
C HIS A 267 -14.81 -8.69 -4.43
N THR A 268 -13.93 -8.83 -3.44
CA THR A 268 -12.98 -9.94 -3.37
C THR A 268 -13.67 -11.30 -3.40
N CYS A 269 -14.69 -11.54 -2.55
CA CYS A 269 -15.42 -12.82 -2.54
C CYS A 269 -16.07 -13.17 -3.88
N LYS A 270 -16.68 -12.18 -4.54
CA LYS A 270 -17.31 -12.34 -5.85
C LYS A 270 -16.28 -12.63 -6.95
N ASN A 271 -15.12 -11.98 -6.92
CA ASN A 271 -14.04 -12.22 -7.88
C ASN A 271 -13.44 -13.61 -7.69
N VAL A 272 -13.16 -14.00 -6.45
CA VAL A 272 -12.60 -15.33 -6.13
C VAL A 272 -13.57 -16.43 -6.51
N GLY A 273 -14.84 -16.33 -6.09
CA GLY A 273 -15.87 -17.29 -6.48
C GLY A 273 -15.98 -17.41 -8.00
N TRP A 274 -16.05 -16.28 -8.71
CA TRP A 274 -16.17 -16.30 -10.16
C TRP A 274 -14.97 -16.96 -10.83
N ALA A 275 -13.75 -16.66 -10.37
CA ALA A 275 -12.53 -17.24 -10.93
C ALA A 275 -12.45 -18.76 -10.69
N LEU A 276 -12.80 -19.23 -9.49
CA LEU A 276 -12.63 -20.64 -9.11
C LEU A 276 -13.82 -21.53 -9.48
N THR A 277 -15.02 -20.97 -9.62
CA THR A 277 -16.26 -21.76 -9.78
C THR A 277 -17.16 -21.29 -10.92
N GLY A 278 -16.89 -20.11 -11.51
CA GLY A 278 -17.80 -19.48 -12.47
C GLY A 278 -19.08 -18.91 -11.83
N ALA A 279 -19.18 -18.87 -10.49
CA ALA A 279 -20.32 -18.34 -9.76
C ALA A 279 -19.88 -17.34 -8.69
N ARG A 280 -20.75 -16.38 -8.34
CA ARG A 280 -20.47 -15.45 -7.22
C ARG A 280 -20.69 -16.18 -5.89
N VAL A 281 -19.82 -15.92 -4.93
CA VAL A 281 -19.96 -16.40 -3.54
C VAL A 281 -19.89 -15.22 -2.57
N ASP A 282 -20.31 -15.47 -1.33
CA ASP A 282 -20.10 -14.57 -0.19
C ASP A 282 -18.77 -14.86 0.53
N ASP A 283 -18.54 -14.24 1.69
CA ASP A 283 -17.30 -14.42 2.44
C ASP A 283 -17.10 -15.83 2.99
N ASP A 284 -18.18 -16.52 3.36
CA ASP A 284 -18.10 -17.88 3.87
C ASP A 284 -17.79 -18.85 2.74
N GLY A 285 -18.43 -18.70 1.58
CA GLY A 285 -18.06 -19.45 0.39
C GLY A 285 -16.62 -19.16 -0.07
N MET A 286 -16.16 -17.91 -0.01
CA MET A 286 -14.75 -17.59 -0.29
C MET A 286 -13.79 -18.27 0.70
N ARG A 287 -14.16 -18.37 1.98
CA ARG A 287 -13.35 -19.06 3.00
C ARG A 287 -13.17 -20.54 2.66
N GLU A 288 -14.26 -21.22 2.31
CA GLU A 288 -14.24 -22.63 1.90
C GLU A 288 -13.38 -22.83 0.66
N LEU A 289 -13.57 -21.99 -0.37
CA LEU A 289 -12.82 -22.08 -1.63
C LEU A 289 -11.30 -21.88 -1.45
N LEU A 290 -10.90 -21.01 -0.52
CA LEU A 290 -9.48 -20.70 -0.30
C LEU A 290 -8.79 -21.65 0.69
N GLU A 291 -9.53 -22.43 1.49
CA GLU A 291 -8.95 -23.31 2.51
C GLU A 291 -7.84 -24.26 2.01
N PRO A 292 -7.89 -24.82 0.79
CA PRO A 292 -6.81 -25.66 0.26
C PRO A 292 -5.44 -24.96 0.21
N TRP A 293 -5.40 -23.62 0.21
CA TRP A 293 -4.18 -22.81 0.21
C TRP A 293 -3.93 -22.12 1.55
N ARG A 294 -4.41 -22.68 2.68
CA ARG A 294 -4.10 -22.14 4.01
C ARG A 294 -2.60 -21.89 4.18
N GLY A 295 -2.24 -20.66 4.56
CA GLY A 295 -0.85 -20.17 4.59
C GLY A 295 -0.50 -19.27 3.40
N HIS A 296 -1.25 -19.38 2.31
CA HIS A 296 -1.06 -18.67 1.03
C HIS A 296 -2.36 -18.16 0.41
N ARG A 297 -3.45 -18.05 1.19
CA ARG A 297 -4.78 -17.69 0.65
C ARG A 297 -4.78 -16.32 -0.01
N GLN A 298 -4.06 -15.36 0.55
CA GLN A 298 -3.91 -14.04 -0.06
C GLN A 298 -3.09 -14.11 -1.34
N ARG A 299 -2.09 -14.99 -1.46
CA ARG A 299 -1.36 -15.18 -2.72
C ARG A 299 -2.30 -15.62 -3.85
N VAL A 300 -3.24 -16.51 -3.57
CA VAL A 300 -4.27 -16.94 -4.54
C VAL A 300 -5.13 -15.75 -4.97
N VAL A 301 -5.59 -14.94 -4.01
CA VAL A 301 -6.33 -13.70 -4.30
C VAL A 301 -5.50 -12.78 -5.20
N ARG A 302 -4.21 -12.59 -4.91
CA ARG A 302 -3.29 -11.76 -5.71
C ARG A 302 -3.10 -12.27 -7.13
N LEU A 303 -3.00 -13.58 -7.33
CA LEU A 303 -2.92 -14.19 -8.65
C LEU A 303 -4.21 -13.93 -9.45
N ILE A 304 -5.38 -14.13 -8.83
CA ILE A 304 -6.68 -13.88 -9.45
C ILE A 304 -6.83 -12.40 -9.82
N GLU A 305 -6.58 -11.48 -8.89
CA GLU A 305 -6.67 -10.04 -9.14
C GLU A 305 -5.71 -9.58 -10.26
N GLY A 306 -4.48 -10.10 -10.25
CA GLY A 306 -3.46 -9.78 -11.26
C GLY A 306 -3.79 -10.32 -12.66
N SER A 307 -4.68 -11.31 -12.76
CA SER A 307 -5.13 -11.88 -14.03
C SER A 307 -6.19 -11.03 -14.75
N GLY A 308 -6.87 -10.14 -14.02
CA GLY A 308 -8.02 -9.38 -14.53
C GLY A 308 -9.31 -10.20 -14.66
N ILE A 309 -9.33 -11.48 -14.25
CA ILE A 309 -10.54 -12.29 -14.18
C ILE A 309 -11.46 -11.69 -13.11
N GLY A 310 -12.71 -11.43 -13.48
CA GLY A 310 -13.71 -10.87 -12.60
C GLY A 310 -15.11 -11.13 -13.11
N TYR A 311 -16.08 -11.01 -12.22
CA TYR A 311 -17.49 -11.20 -12.54
C TYR A 311 -18.06 -10.00 -13.30
N GLU A 312 -19.08 -10.22 -14.14
CA GLU A 312 -19.83 -9.12 -14.76
C GLU A 312 -20.54 -8.27 -13.69
N ARG A 313 -20.21 -6.98 -13.62
CA ARG A 313 -20.85 -6.03 -12.70
C ARG A 313 -22.22 -5.64 -13.22
N ARG A 314 -23.23 -6.47 -12.94
CA ARG A 314 -24.65 -6.17 -13.21
C ARG A 314 -25.24 -5.35 -12.06
N GLY A 315 -25.67 -4.12 -12.35
CA GLY A 315 -26.34 -3.21 -11.40
C GLY A 315 -25.90 -1.74 -11.54
N PRO A 316 -26.75 -0.77 -11.17
CA PRO A 316 -26.37 0.64 -11.18
C PRO A 316 -25.20 0.90 -10.23
N ARG A 317 -24.28 1.79 -10.61
CA ARG A 317 -23.23 2.27 -9.70
C ARG A 317 -23.88 2.92 -8.48
N LEU A 318 -23.37 2.63 -7.28
CA LEU A 318 -23.80 3.32 -6.07
C LEU A 318 -23.69 4.84 -6.28
N THR A 319 -24.81 5.54 -6.09
CA THR A 319 -24.83 7.00 -6.11
C THR A 319 -23.98 7.50 -4.97
N ILE A 320 -22.97 8.31 -5.27
CA ILE A 320 -22.08 8.91 -4.28
C ILE A 320 -22.85 10.05 -3.58
N PRO A 321 -23.18 9.94 -2.29
CA PRO A 321 -23.84 11.02 -1.58
C PRO A 321 -22.86 12.18 -1.34
N ASP A 322 -23.27 13.44 -1.58
CA ASP A 322 -22.43 14.59 -1.23
C ASP A 322 -22.84 15.17 0.12
N HIS A 323 -22.02 14.90 1.13
CA HIS A 323 -22.20 15.40 2.50
C HIS A 323 -21.39 16.67 2.79
N ARG A 324 -20.56 17.16 1.86
CA ARG A 324 -19.54 18.19 2.14
C ARG A 324 -20.10 19.59 2.35
N ALA A 325 -21.31 19.84 1.85
CA ALA A 325 -21.99 21.14 1.92
C ALA A 325 -23.07 21.19 3.03
N ARG A 326 -23.15 20.15 3.87
CA ARG A 326 -24.12 20.03 4.96
C ARG A 326 -23.47 20.22 6.33
#